data_AF-A2GGE9-F1
#
_entry.id   AF-A2GGE9-F1
#
_cell.length_a   1.000
_cell.length_b   1.000
_cell.length_c   1.000
_cell.angle_alpha   90.00
_cell.angle_beta   90.00
_cell.angle_gamma   90.00
#
_symmetry.space_group_name_H-M   'P 1'
#
loop_
_entity.id
_entity.type
_entity.pdbx_description
1 polymer ?
#
loop_
_entity_poly.entity_id
_entity_poly.type
_entity_poly.pdbx_seq_one_letter_code
_entity_poly.pdbx_strand_id
1 'polypeptide(L)'
;MIHYLFLSKFPRWAMAITLYSSYYEYYYKFNTKCKLIKYLRSQYPKEAGPQKALGLTFEKGEKISFHYSEFLYYNKFVKLDDNDIRFLGKYIIKRFIDDVDQGLVPYSVVNVYGYLFGGIIYRYAILENADDDVIESIKTFARCFRMCDWNLHVRKYKEPKISYFYYDGTQNKMPWQEFMPPLEIVNKDPVF
;
A
#
# COMPACT_ATOMS: atom_id res chain seq x y z
N MET A 1 10.21 -13.80 -17.34
CA MET A 1 9.09 -14.75 -17.47
C MET A 1 7.95 -14.23 -16.61
N ILE A 2 7.02 -13.45 -17.18
CA ILE A 2 5.78 -13.11 -16.48
C ILE A 2 5.11 -14.45 -16.17
N HIS A 3 4.82 -14.74 -14.91
CA HIS A 3 4.08 -15.94 -14.54
C HIS A 3 2.72 -15.92 -15.25
N TYR A 4 2.65 -16.64 -16.37
CA TYR A 4 1.46 -16.90 -17.19
C TYR A 4 0.38 -17.73 -16.47
N LEU A 5 0.48 -17.89 -15.14
CA LEU A 5 -0.28 -18.86 -14.36
C LEU A 5 -1.61 -18.35 -13.78
N PHE A 6 -2.02 -17.10 -14.03
CA PHE A 6 -3.24 -16.55 -13.40
C PHE A 6 -4.25 -15.85 -14.32
N LEU A 7 -4.14 -15.98 -15.65
CA LEU A 7 -5.11 -15.34 -16.56
C LEU A 7 -6.55 -15.86 -16.41
N SER A 8 -6.77 -17.06 -15.86
CA SER A 8 -8.13 -17.59 -15.61
C SER A 8 -8.76 -17.13 -14.29
N LYS A 9 -8.02 -16.42 -13.42
CA LYS A 9 -8.52 -15.91 -12.12
C LYS A 9 -8.22 -14.43 -11.89
N PHE A 10 -7.79 -13.70 -12.91
CA PHE A 10 -7.55 -12.27 -12.79
C PHE A 10 -8.88 -11.51 -12.64
N PRO A 11 -9.00 -10.57 -11.68
CA PRO A 11 -10.27 -9.89 -11.44
C PRO A 11 -10.69 -9.10 -12.67
N ARG A 12 -11.97 -9.23 -13.06
CA ARG A 12 -12.55 -8.52 -14.23
C ARG A 12 -12.48 -7.00 -14.13
N TRP A 13 -12.24 -6.46 -12.93
CA TRP A 13 -12.10 -5.04 -12.68
C TRP A 13 -10.65 -4.52 -12.80
N ALA A 14 -9.68 -5.36 -13.16
CA ALA A 14 -8.33 -4.95 -13.49
C ALA A 14 -7.92 -5.48 -14.87
N MET A 15 -7.04 -4.76 -15.55
CA MET A 15 -6.47 -5.16 -16.83
C MET A 15 -4.97 -4.89 -16.83
N ALA A 16 -4.17 -5.91 -17.16
CA ALA A 16 -2.74 -5.75 -17.39
C ALA A 16 -2.51 -5.18 -18.79
N ILE A 17 -1.67 -4.14 -18.88
CA ILE A 17 -1.29 -3.48 -20.12
C ILE A 17 0.23 -3.48 -20.19
N THR A 18 0.78 -3.92 -21.33
CA THR A 18 2.21 -3.85 -21.60
C THR A 18 2.44 -2.75 -22.62
N LEU A 19 3.26 -1.76 -22.28
CA LEU A 19 3.70 -0.74 -23.21
C LEU A 19 5.13 -1.06 -23.65
N TYR A 20 5.37 -0.93 -24.95
CA TYR A 20 6.70 -1.11 -25.52
C TYR A 20 7.40 0.25 -25.55
N SER A 21 8.36 0.43 -24.65
CA SER A 21 9.41 1.45 -24.77
C SER A 21 10.73 0.73 -25.11
N SER A 22 11.88 1.41 -24.98
CA SER A 22 13.20 0.77 -25.04
C SER A 22 13.35 -0.42 -24.06
N TYR A 23 12.42 -0.57 -23.12
CA TYR A 23 12.23 -1.72 -22.24
C TYR A 23 10.73 -2.10 -22.15
N TYR A 24 10.42 -3.30 -21.68
CA TYR A 24 9.03 -3.69 -21.39
C TYR A 24 8.57 -3.05 -20.07
N GLU A 25 7.59 -2.16 -20.13
CA GLU A 25 6.95 -1.57 -18.96
C GLU A 25 5.56 -2.16 -18.77
N TYR A 26 5.31 -2.67 -17.56
CA TYR A 26 4.04 -3.28 -17.18
C TYR A 26 3.20 -2.31 -16.36
N TYR A 27 1.95 -2.16 -16.76
CA TYR A 27 0.97 -1.29 -16.13
C TYR A 27 -0.32 -2.05 -15.84
N TYR A 28 -1.11 -1.51 -14.92
CA TYR A 28 -2.48 -1.95 -14.71
C TYR A 28 -3.44 -0.78 -14.89
N LYS A 29 -4.59 -1.08 -15.49
CA LYS A 29 -5.75 -0.19 -15.55
C LYS A 29 -6.87 -0.80 -14.73
N PHE A 30 -7.49 0.00 -13.88
CA PHE A 30 -8.60 -0.43 -13.03
C PHE A 30 -9.94 0.11 -13.53
N ASN A 31 -10.99 -0.70 -13.42
CA ASN A 31 -12.34 -0.28 -13.71
C ASN A 31 -12.86 0.62 -12.57
N THR A 32 -12.91 1.93 -12.83
CA THR A 32 -13.34 2.93 -11.84
C THR A 32 -14.79 2.78 -11.38
N LYS A 33 -15.60 1.99 -12.09
CA LYS A 33 -17.01 1.75 -11.75
C LYS A 33 -17.23 0.48 -10.90
N CYS A 34 -16.19 -0.30 -10.61
CA CYS A 34 -16.33 -1.51 -9.81
C CYS A 34 -16.64 -1.19 -8.33
N LYS A 35 -17.22 -2.17 -7.61
CA LYS A 35 -17.65 -1.99 -6.20
C LYS A 35 -16.50 -1.56 -5.29
N LEU A 36 -15.31 -2.15 -5.47
CA LEU A 36 -14.11 -1.79 -4.72
C LEU A 36 -13.71 -0.32 -4.91
N ILE A 37 -13.54 0.14 -6.16
CA ILE A 37 -13.13 1.53 -6.42
C ILE A 37 -14.20 2.53 -5.92
N LYS A 38 -15.49 2.22 -6.09
CA LYS A 38 -16.58 3.04 -5.56
C LYS A 38 -16.54 3.16 -4.04
N TYR A 39 -16.29 2.05 -3.33
CA TYR A 39 -16.12 2.06 -1.88
C TYR A 39 -14.92 2.91 -1.48
N LEU A 40 -13.75 2.69 -2.08
CA LEU A 40 -12.54 3.46 -1.73
C LEU A 40 -12.73 4.96 -2.00
N ARG A 41 -13.44 5.34 -3.07
CA ARG A 41 -13.82 6.73 -3.34
C ARG A 41 -14.78 7.31 -2.29
N SER A 42 -15.71 6.52 -1.75
CA SER A 42 -16.59 7.01 -0.68
C SER A 42 -15.84 7.26 0.63
N GLN A 43 -14.72 6.56 0.83
CA GLN A 43 -13.79 6.71 1.96
C GLN A 43 -12.70 7.75 1.72
N TYR A 44 -12.70 8.43 0.56
CA TYR A 44 -11.68 9.42 0.24
C TYR A 44 -11.70 10.55 1.29
N PRO A 45 -10.54 10.89 1.89
CA PRO A 45 -10.51 11.86 2.97
C PRO A 45 -10.96 13.23 2.44
N LYS A 46 -11.99 13.79 3.08
CA LYS A 46 -12.30 15.21 3.02
C LYS A 46 -11.34 15.91 3.98
N GLU A 47 -10.85 17.09 3.61
CA GLU A 47 -9.94 17.87 4.47
C GLU A 47 -10.50 17.94 5.89
N ALA A 48 -9.73 17.44 6.85
CA ALA A 48 -10.08 17.45 8.25
C ALA A 48 -9.01 18.24 9.02
N GLY A 49 -9.43 18.82 10.15
CA GLY A 49 -8.59 19.62 11.05
C GLY A 49 -7.40 18.85 11.64
N PRO A 50 -6.74 19.39 12.67
CA PRO A 50 -5.54 18.77 13.23
C PRO A 50 -5.79 17.32 13.63
N GLN A 51 -4.85 16.44 13.30
CA GLN A 51 -4.99 14.99 13.49
C GLN A 51 -3.90 14.50 14.44
N LYS A 52 -4.26 13.64 15.39
CA LYS A 52 -3.29 12.91 16.22
C LYS A 52 -3.28 11.46 15.79
N ALA A 53 -2.15 11.01 15.25
CA ALA A 53 -1.93 9.64 14.80
C ALA A 53 -0.43 9.34 14.76
N LEU A 54 -0.06 8.07 14.87
CA LEU A 54 1.31 7.56 14.81
C LEU A 54 2.21 8.13 15.92
N GLY A 55 1.61 8.52 17.05
CA GLY A 55 2.28 9.27 18.12
C GLY A 55 2.66 10.71 17.75
N LEU A 56 2.16 11.23 16.64
CA LEU A 56 2.43 12.57 16.12
C LEU A 56 1.17 13.44 16.17
N THR A 57 1.37 14.75 16.25
CA THR A 57 0.33 15.75 16.01
C THR A 57 0.60 16.39 14.66
N PHE A 58 -0.40 16.39 13.79
CA PHE A 58 -0.36 17.04 12.49
C PHE A 58 -1.21 18.31 12.52
N GLU A 59 -0.60 19.44 12.19
CA GLU A 59 -1.25 20.74 12.27
C GLU A 59 -2.26 20.95 11.13
N LYS A 60 -3.23 21.84 11.36
CA LYS A 60 -4.20 22.21 10.32
C LYS A 60 -3.48 22.82 9.12
N GLY A 61 -3.66 22.24 7.94
CA GLY A 61 -2.99 22.69 6.71
C GLY A 61 -1.56 22.17 6.55
N GLU A 62 -1.05 21.36 7.48
CA GLU A 62 0.21 20.64 7.26
C GLU A 62 0.05 19.70 6.07
N LYS A 63 0.95 19.82 5.08
CA LYS A 63 0.97 18.93 3.93
C LYS A 63 1.52 17.56 4.34
N ILE A 64 0.63 16.70 4.80
CA ILE A 64 0.95 15.31 5.12
C ILE A 64 1.11 14.53 3.82
N SER A 65 2.33 14.07 3.55
CA SER A 65 2.64 13.30 2.34
C SER A 65 3.54 12.13 2.68
N PHE A 66 2.94 10.96 2.86
CA PHE A 66 3.68 9.71 3.04
C PHE A 66 4.15 9.13 1.71
N HIS A 67 5.39 8.65 1.70
CA HIS A 67 5.93 7.83 0.64
C HIS A 67 5.50 6.36 0.79
N TYR A 68 5.48 5.59 -0.29
CA TYR A 68 5.13 4.16 -0.26
C TYR A 68 5.94 3.36 0.77
N SER A 69 7.24 3.63 0.86
CA SER A 69 8.14 3.00 1.83
C SER A 69 7.78 3.28 3.29
N GLU A 70 7.13 4.42 3.57
CA GLU A 70 6.67 4.77 4.92
C GLU A 70 5.37 4.05 5.25
N PHE A 71 4.44 3.94 4.29
CA PHE A 71 3.25 3.09 4.48
C PHE A 71 3.62 1.63 4.75
N LEU A 72 4.57 1.10 3.97
CA LEU A 72 5.07 -0.27 4.16
C LEU A 72 5.77 -0.44 5.51
N TYR A 73 6.50 0.58 5.99
CA TYR A 73 7.08 0.56 7.35
C TYR A 73 5.99 0.36 8.40
N TYR A 74 4.95 1.19 8.38
CA TYR A 74 3.84 1.08 9.33
C TYR A 74 3.02 -0.21 9.17
N ASN A 75 2.92 -0.74 7.94
CA ASN A 75 2.19 -1.97 7.67
C ASN A 75 2.75 -3.17 8.44
N LYS A 76 4.09 -3.29 8.52
CA LYS A 76 4.77 -4.50 8.99
C LYS A 76 5.55 -4.33 10.30
N PHE A 77 6.14 -3.16 10.55
CA PHE A 77 7.13 -2.97 11.62
C PHE A 77 6.62 -2.11 12.78
N VAL A 78 5.35 -1.69 12.78
CA VAL A 78 4.75 -0.87 13.85
C VAL A 78 3.46 -1.49 14.34
N LYS A 79 3.27 -1.51 15.65
CA LYS A 79 1.98 -1.85 16.26
C LYS A 79 1.06 -0.65 16.15
N LEU A 80 0.11 -0.71 15.21
CA LEU A 80 -0.85 0.36 14.96
C LEU A 80 -2.13 0.11 15.77
N ASP A 81 -2.61 1.15 16.45
CA ASP A 81 -3.94 1.16 17.04
C ASP A 81 -5.04 1.50 16.01
N ASP A 82 -6.31 1.47 16.42
CA ASP A 82 -7.43 1.72 15.51
C ASP A 82 -7.44 3.14 14.93
N ASN A 83 -6.93 4.13 15.66
CA ASN A 83 -6.84 5.51 15.17
C ASN A 83 -5.75 5.62 14.10
N ASP A 84 -4.62 4.96 14.32
CA ASP A 84 -3.51 4.87 13.36
C ASP A 84 -3.94 4.17 12.07
N ILE A 85 -4.70 3.08 12.18
CA ILE A 85 -5.26 2.37 11.02
C ILE A 85 -6.20 3.29 10.23
N ARG A 86 -7.14 3.97 10.92
CA ARG A 86 -8.08 4.91 10.28
C ARG A 86 -7.35 6.05 9.58
N PHE A 87 -6.32 6.59 10.22
CA PHE A 87 -5.48 7.63 9.67
C PHE A 87 -4.76 7.14 8.42
N LEU A 88 -3.93 6.11 8.54
CA LEU A 88 -3.13 5.59 7.42
C LEU A 88 -4.01 5.09 6.27
N GLY A 89 -5.12 4.41 6.59
CA GLY A 89 -6.07 3.90 5.60
C GLY A 89 -6.59 5.00 4.68
N LYS A 90 -7.01 6.14 5.23
CA LYS A 90 -7.45 7.30 4.44
C LYS A 90 -6.37 7.83 3.50
N TYR A 91 -5.12 7.94 3.95
CA TYR A 91 -4.03 8.44 3.10
C TYR A 91 -3.61 7.43 2.01
N ILE A 92 -3.63 6.13 2.31
CA ILE A 92 -3.39 5.09 1.30
C ILE A 92 -4.52 5.09 0.27
N ILE A 93 -5.77 5.18 0.71
CA ILE A 93 -6.96 5.27 -0.16
C ILE A 93 -6.86 6.48 -1.07
N LYS A 94 -6.57 7.67 -0.53
CA LYS A 94 -6.38 8.89 -1.31
C LYS A 94 -5.36 8.67 -2.43
N ARG A 95 -4.17 8.20 -2.06
CA ARG A 95 -3.09 8.00 -3.01
C ARG A 95 -3.44 6.98 -4.08
N PHE A 96 -4.06 5.86 -3.69
CA PHE A 96 -4.49 4.82 -4.62
C PHE A 96 -5.53 5.34 -5.62
N ILE A 97 -6.54 6.08 -5.15
CA ILE A 97 -7.54 6.68 -6.03
C ILE A 97 -6.91 7.72 -6.96
N ASP A 98 -6.01 8.57 -6.45
CA ASP A 98 -5.30 9.56 -7.25
C ASP A 98 -4.47 8.89 -8.36
N ASP A 99 -3.85 7.73 -8.10
CA ASP A 99 -3.13 6.93 -9.11
C ASP A 99 -4.07 6.24 -10.11
N VAL A 100 -5.18 5.66 -9.64
CA VAL A 100 -6.20 5.05 -10.51
C VAL A 100 -6.80 6.07 -11.47
N ASP A 101 -7.02 7.30 -11.00
CA ASP A 101 -7.64 8.37 -11.79
C ASP A 101 -6.71 8.94 -12.87
N GLN A 102 -5.38 8.77 -12.70
CA GLN A 102 -4.39 9.02 -13.76
C GLN A 102 -4.41 7.93 -14.85
N GLY A 103 -5.10 6.81 -14.64
CA GLY A 103 -5.42 5.80 -15.65
C GLY A 103 -4.54 4.56 -15.63
N LEU A 104 -3.23 4.71 -15.87
CA LEU A 104 -2.28 3.59 -15.88
C LEU A 104 -1.40 3.63 -14.64
N VAL A 105 -1.48 2.59 -13.81
CA VAL A 105 -0.67 2.46 -12.60
C VAL A 105 0.50 1.51 -12.87
N PRO A 106 1.76 1.93 -12.63
CA PRO A 106 2.92 1.06 -12.82
C PRO A 106 2.81 -0.23 -12.01
N TYR A 107 3.26 -1.34 -12.59
CA TYR A 107 3.27 -2.65 -11.95
C TYR A 107 3.95 -2.63 -10.56
N SER A 108 5.07 -1.91 -10.42
CA SER A 108 5.81 -1.80 -9.15
C SER A 108 4.99 -1.11 -8.07
N VAL A 109 4.20 -0.10 -8.44
CA VAL A 109 3.29 0.61 -7.54
C VAL A 109 2.12 -0.29 -7.14
N VAL A 110 1.56 -1.05 -8.09
CA VAL A 110 0.49 -2.01 -7.80
C VAL A 110 0.96 -3.13 -6.87
N ASN A 111 2.21 -3.58 -6.98
CA ASN A 111 2.80 -4.54 -6.03
C ASN A 111 2.80 -3.98 -4.59
N VAL A 112 3.22 -2.72 -4.40
CA VAL A 112 3.13 -2.04 -3.10
C VAL A 112 1.69 -2.02 -2.59
N TYR A 113 0.75 -1.63 -3.45
CA TYR A 113 -0.66 -1.65 -3.08
C TYR A 113 -1.14 -3.05 -2.70
N GLY A 114 -0.66 -4.12 -3.33
CA GLY A 114 -0.97 -5.49 -2.92
C GLY A 114 -0.65 -5.78 -1.45
N TYR A 115 0.51 -5.31 -0.96
CA TYR A 115 0.87 -5.41 0.47
C TYR A 115 -0.04 -4.57 1.35
N LEU A 116 -0.27 -3.29 0.99
CA LEU A 116 -1.10 -2.37 1.76
C LEU A 116 -2.58 -2.78 1.80
N PHE A 117 -3.09 -3.35 0.71
CA PHE A 117 -4.46 -3.86 0.60
C PHE A 117 -4.70 -4.99 1.57
N GLY A 118 -3.79 -5.97 1.58
CA GLY A 118 -3.89 -7.07 2.52
C GLY A 118 -3.36 -6.73 3.91
N GLY A 119 -3.10 -5.47 4.26
CA GLY A 119 -2.66 -5.08 5.59
C GLY A 119 -3.54 -3.96 6.14
N ILE A 120 -3.04 -2.72 6.06
CA ILE A 120 -3.74 -1.53 6.60
C ILE A 120 -5.14 -1.36 5.99
N ILE A 121 -5.32 -1.49 4.68
CA ILE A 121 -6.64 -1.27 4.04
C ILE A 121 -7.65 -2.34 4.43
N TYR A 122 -7.24 -3.61 4.53
CA TYR A 122 -8.09 -4.67 5.04
C TYR A 122 -8.58 -4.36 6.47
N ARG A 123 -7.66 -4.00 7.37
CA ARG A 123 -8.00 -3.63 8.76
C ARG A 123 -8.90 -2.39 8.82
N TYR A 124 -8.61 -1.38 7.99
CA TYR A 124 -9.43 -0.18 7.84
C TYR A 124 -10.86 -0.52 7.43
N ALA A 125 -11.03 -1.35 6.41
CA ALA A 125 -12.35 -1.70 5.90
C ALA A 125 -13.19 -2.47 6.93
N ILE A 126 -12.56 -3.32 7.75
CA ILE A 126 -13.23 -3.97 8.89
C ILE A 126 -13.68 -2.94 9.93
N LEU A 127 -12.82 -1.98 10.29
CA LEU A 127 -13.16 -0.93 11.27
C LEU A 127 -14.29 -0.01 10.80
N GLU A 128 -14.40 0.21 9.50
CA GLU A 128 -15.46 1.02 8.88
C GLU A 128 -16.69 0.19 8.46
N ASN A 129 -16.80 -1.06 8.91
CA ASN A 129 -17.91 -1.98 8.64
C ASN A 129 -18.25 -2.10 7.15
N ALA A 130 -17.23 -2.26 6.29
CA ALA A 130 -17.44 -2.45 4.87
C ALA A 130 -18.17 -3.77 4.58
N ASP A 131 -19.03 -3.78 3.55
CA ASP A 131 -19.73 -4.99 3.08
C ASP A 131 -18.76 -6.15 2.80
N ASP A 132 -19.21 -7.38 3.02
CA ASP A 132 -18.44 -8.60 2.76
C ASP A 132 -17.88 -8.67 1.33
N ASP A 133 -18.64 -8.22 0.33
CA ASP A 133 -18.16 -8.18 -1.07
C ASP A 133 -16.97 -7.23 -1.26
N VAL A 134 -16.94 -6.11 -0.52
CA VAL A 134 -15.81 -5.16 -0.54
C VAL A 134 -14.61 -5.81 0.12
N ILE A 135 -14.82 -6.45 1.27
CA ILE A 135 -13.78 -7.18 1.99
C ILE A 135 -13.18 -8.27 1.09
N GLU A 136 -14.00 -9.04 0.40
CA GLU A 136 -13.51 -10.08 -0.52
C GLU A 136 -12.80 -9.50 -1.74
N SER A 137 -13.24 -8.33 -2.23
CA SER A 137 -12.53 -7.60 -3.28
C SER A 137 -11.15 -7.11 -2.82
N ILE A 138 -11.01 -6.68 -1.55
CA ILE A 138 -9.73 -6.27 -0.95
C ILE A 138 -8.80 -7.48 -0.83
N LYS A 139 -9.29 -8.63 -0.33
CA LYS A 139 -8.53 -9.88 -0.26
C LYS A 139 -8.07 -10.34 -1.64
N THR A 140 -8.98 -10.30 -2.62
CA THR A 140 -8.67 -10.62 -4.01
C THR A 140 -7.62 -9.68 -4.58
N PHE A 141 -7.71 -8.37 -4.33
CA PHE A 141 -6.68 -7.42 -4.73
C PHE A 141 -5.32 -7.80 -4.14
N ALA A 142 -5.25 -8.01 -2.83
CA ALA A 142 -4.01 -8.40 -2.17
C ALA A 142 -3.42 -9.67 -2.78
N ARG A 143 -4.22 -10.72 -2.94
CA ARG A 143 -3.77 -12.00 -3.52
C ARG A 143 -3.26 -11.89 -4.96
N CYS A 144 -3.91 -11.07 -5.79
CA CYS A 144 -3.54 -10.94 -7.20
C CYS A 144 -2.31 -10.07 -7.42
N PHE A 145 -2.06 -9.08 -6.56
CA PHE A 145 -1.08 -8.03 -6.80
C PHE A 145 0.11 -8.05 -5.84
N ARG A 146 -0.01 -8.70 -4.68
CA ARG A 146 1.12 -8.95 -3.77
C ARG A 146 1.98 -10.07 -4.36
N MET A 147 3.08 -9.70 -5.01
CA MET A 147 3.94 -10.67 -5.68
C MET A 147 5.21 -10.99 -4.90
N CYS A 148 6.13 -10.04 -4.82
CA CYS A 148 7.44 -10.28 -4.22
C CYS A 148 7.93 -9.03 -3.49
N ASP A 149 8.55 -9.23 -2.33
CA ASP A 149 9.01 -8.19 -1.41
C ASP A 149 10.52 -8.01 -1.35
N TRP A 150 11.31 -8.86 -2.03
CA TRP A 150 12.78 -8.76 -2.03
C TRP A 150 13.32 -7.40 -2.50
N ASN A 151 12.58 -6.70 -3.37
CA ASN A 151 12.91 -5.36 -3.85
C ASN A 151 12.15 -4.23 -3.13
N LEU A 152 11.32 -4.57 -2.14
CA LEU A 152 10.58 -3.56 -1.40
C LEU A 152 11.46 -3.05 -0.26
N HIS A 153 11.59 -1.73 -0.21
CA HIS A 153 12.30 -1.04 0.86
C HIS A 153 11.33 -0.20 1.68
N VAL A 154 11.58 -0.18 2.98
CA VAL A 154 10.84 0.64 3.94
C VAL A 154 11.74 1.69 4.55
N ARG A 155 11.12 2.77 5.01
CA ARG A 155 11.80 3.80 5.80
C ARG A 155 10.83 4.38 6.81
N LYS A 156 11.34 4.80 7.94
CA LYS A 156 10.53 5.48 8.95
C LYS A 156 10.21 6.91 8.49
N TYR A 157 9.01 7.38 8.81
CA TYR A 157 8.59 8.74 8.47
C TYR A 157 9.54 9.76 9.13
N LYS A 158 9.89 10.82 8.38
CA LYS A 158 10.89 11.84 8.76
C LYS A 158 12.33 11.33 8.95
N GLU A 159 12.64 10.08 8.60
CA GLU A 159 14.00 9.51 8.62
C GLU A 159 14.42 8.94 7.25
N PRO A 160 14.49 9.76 6.18
CA PRO A 160 14.62 9.27 4.80
C PRO A 160 15.97 8.64 4.47
N LYS A 161 16.99 8.80 5.32
CA LYS A 161 18.37 8.37 5.06
C LYS A 161 18.63 6.89 5.41
N ILE A 162 17.69 6.25 6.10
CA ILE A 162 17.82 4.87 6.55
C ILE A 162 16.71 4.06 5.88
N SER A 163 17.11 3.00 5.18
CA SER A 163 16.19 2.09 4.52
C SER A 163 16.42 0.67 4.97
N TYR A 164 15.34 -0.10 5.04
CA TYR A 164 15.36 -1.50 5.43
C TYR A 164 14.64 -2.31 4.36
N PHE A 165 15.00 -3.59 4.22
CA PHE A 165 14.26 -4.50 3.38
C PHE A 165 12.91 -4.84 4.01
N TYR A 166 11.85 -4.84 3.21
CA TYR A 166 10.51 -5.16 3.71
C TYR A 166 10.41 -6.62 4.17
N TYR A 167 11.10 -7.54 3.50
CA TYR A 167 10.92 -8.98 3.72
C TYR A 167 11.37 -9.42 5.13
N ASP A 168 12.54 -8.94 5.60
CA ASP A 168 13.14 -9.35 6.89
C ASP A 168 13.49 -8.20 7.84
N GLY A 169 13.32 -6.93 7.42
CA GLY A 169 13.66 -5.77 8.23
C GLY A 169 15.16 -5.49 8.34
N THR A 170 16.04 -6.19 7.61
CA THR A 170 17.48 -5.90 7.62
C THR A 170 17.78 -4.57 6.94
N GLN A 171 18.82 -3.87 7.41
CA GLN A 171 19.19 -2.57 6.86
C GLN A 171 19.74 -2.71 5.44
N ASN A 172 19.15 -1.99 4.49
CA ASN A 172 19.76 -1.78 3.18
C ASN A 172 20.77 -0.64 3.32
N LYS A 173 22.04 -1.00 3.57
CA LYS A 173 23.11 -0.06 3.88
C LYS A 173 24.13 0.07 2.74
N MET A 174 24.65 1.28 2.60
CA MET A 174 25.88 1.54 1.87
C MET A 174 27.11 1.22 2.75
N PRO A 175 28.28 0.93 2.16
CA PRO A 175 29.48 0.54 2.93
C PRO A 175 29.89 1.51 4.04
N TRP A 176 29.60 2.80 3.88
CA TRP A 176 29.95 3.87 4.83
C TRP A 176 28.90 4.12 5.93
N GLN A 177 27.78 3.39 5.93
CA GLN A 177 26.73 3.57 6.94
C GLN A 177 26.97 2.66 8.15
N GLU A 178 26.74 3.22 9.33
CA GLU A 178 26.72 2.45 10.57
C GLU A 178 25.67 1.33 10.49
N PHE A 179 26.04 0.18 11.05
CA PHE A 179 25.16 -0.97 11.13
C PHE A 179 24.04 -0.69 12.13
N MET A 180 22.80 -0.77 11.65
CA MET A 180 21.61 -0.74 12.48
C MET A 180 21.07 -2.15 12.67
N PRO A 181 20.53 -2.49 13.86
CA PRO A 181 19.84 -3.76 14.04
C PRO A 181 18.64 -3.86 13.07
N PRO A 182 18.25 -5.09 12.66
CA PRO A 182 17.05 -5.30 11.87
C PRO A 182 15.80 -4.79 12.61
N LEU A 183 14.83 -4.32 11.84
CA LEU A 183 13.51 -3.97 12.37
C LEU A 183 12.77 -5.24 12.79
N GLU A 184 12.11 -5.20 13.94
CA GLU A 184 11.24 -6.28 14.40
C GLU A 184 9.96 -6.33 13.57
N ILE A 185 9.63 -7.51 13.04
CA ILE A 185 8.35 -7.74 12.35
C ILE A 185 7.25 -7.84 13.40
N VAL A 186 6.43 -6.79 13.50
CA VAL A 186 5.33 -6.69 14.46
C VAL A 186 4.05 -7.31 13.90
N ASN A 187 3.76 -7.10 12.61
CA ASN A 187 2.60 -7.68 11.95
C ASN A 187 3.07 -8.61 10.84
N LYS A 188 2.64 -9.87 10.89
CA LYS A 188 2.77 -10.77 9.74
C LYS A 188 1.71 -10.41 8.71
N ASP A 189 2.10 -10.41 7.43
CA ASP A 189 1.14 -10.23 6.35
C ASP A 189 0.10 -11.36 6.41
N PRO A 190 -1.21 -11.05 6.47
CA PRO A 190 -2.22 -12.08 6.46
C PRO A 190 -2.20 -12.84 5.14
N VAL A 191 -2.48 -14.13 5.23
CA VAL A 191 -2.48 -15.07 4.11
C VAL A 191 -3.92 -15.19 3.59
N PHE A 192 -4.14 -14.83 2.33
CA PHE A 192 -5.44 -14.83 1.65
C PHE A 192 -5.38 -15.60 0.33
#